data_AF-A0AAJ6YP63-F1
#
_entry.id   AF-A0AAJ6YP63-F1
#
_cell.length_a   1.000
_cell.length_b   1.000
_cell.length_c   1.000
_cell.angle_alpha   90.00
_cell.angle_beta   90.00
_cell.angle_gamma   90.00
#
_symmetry.space_group_name_H-M   'P 1'
#
loop_
_entity.id
_entity.type
_entity.pdbx_description
1 polymer ?
#
loop_
_entity_poly.entity_id
_entity_poly.type
_entity_poly.pdbx_seq_one_letter_code
_entity_poly.pdbx_strand_id
1 'polypeptide(L)'
;MSTSRPVTSRPVTSRKCKSAVYIWDRRTFQQHRLKVREAKATVNMKTPERRPHILYKAKRLQFERDRQEQIARDNFILYKRLTDIMSGKLRRKYPITQQKSNCIKLR
;
A
#
# COMPACT_ATOMS: atom_id res chain seq x y z
N MET A 1 24.89 -66.34 13.38
CA MET A 1 25.29 -64.97 13.02
C MET A 1 25.32 -64.14 14.29
N SER A 2 26.51 -63.93 14.87
CA SER A 2 26.67 -63.19 16.14
C SER A 2 26.88 -61.71 15.85
N THR A 3 25.95 -60.86 16.29
CA THR A 3 26.06 -59.41 16.19
C THR A 3 26.92 -58.87 17.33
N SER A 4 28.07 -58.29 16.99
CA SER A 4 28.95 -57.60 17.92
C SER A 4 28.31 -56.27 18.36
N ARG A 5 28.23 -56.04 19.67
CA ARG A 5 27.80 -54.77 20.25
C ARG A 5 28.86 -53.69 20.01
N PRO A 6 28.48 -52.44 19.71
CA PRO A 6 29.45 -51.36 19.60
C PRO A 6 29.96 -50.99 21.01
N VAL A 7 31.29 -51.05 21.17
CA VAL A 7 31.98 -50.57 22.36
C VAL A 7 31.86 -49.05 22.37
N THR A 8 30.98 -48.51 23.22
CA THR A 8 31.02 -47.08 23.53
C THR A 8 32.24 -46.82 24.42
N SER A 9 33.32 -46.35 23.80
CA SER A 9 34.50 -45.89 24.52
C SER A 9 34.13 -44.69 25.38
N ARG A 10 33.91 -44.92 26.68
CA ARG A 10 33.87 -43.81 27.65
C ARG A 10 35.26 -43.19 27.67
N PRO A 11 35.44 -41.88 27.44
CA PRO A 11 36.76 -41.29 27.48
C PRO A 11 37.28 -41.37 28.92
N VAL A 12 38.47 -41.94 29.09
CA VAL A 12 39.19 -41.98 30.37
C VAL A 12 39.59 -40.55 30.71
N THR A 13 38.76 -39.86 31.50
CA THR A 13 39.05 -38.48 31.93
C THR A 13 39.91 -38.50 33.19
N SER A 14 41.20 -38.21 33.01
CA SER A 14 42.11 -37.84 34.11
C SER A 14 41.51 -36.68 34.93
N ARG A 15 41.74 -36.65 36.25
CA ARG A 15 41.27 -35.58 37.16
C ARG A 15 41.62 -34.17 36.66
N LYS A 16 42.75 -34.00 35.95
CA LYS A 16 43.16 -32.73 35.32
C LYS A 16 42.30 -32.34 34.12
N CYS A 17 41.74 -33.30 33.39
CA CYS A 17 40.87 -33.05 32.24
C CYS A 17 39.46 -32.63 32.69
N LYS A 18 39.00 -33.09 33.86
CA LYS A 18 37.68 -32.74 34.42
C LYS A 18 37.56 -31.24 34.75
N SER A 19 38.62 -30.64 35.29
CA SER A 19 38.64 -29.19 35.57
C SER A 19 38.75 -28.35 34.30
N ALA A 20 39.52 -28.81 33.31
CA ALA A 20 39.61 -28.13 32.01
C ALA A 20 38.27 -28.12 31.28
N VAL A 21 37.58 -29.26 31.21
CA VAL A 21 36.23 -29.38 30.61
C VAL A 21 35.25 -28.46 31.32
N TYR A 22 35.23 -28.46 32.66
CA TYR A 22 34.38 -27.56 33.44
C TYR A 22 34.65 -26.07 33.16
N ILE A 23 35.92 -25.66 33.02
CA ILE A 23 36.27 -24.28 32.70
C ILE A 23 35.79 -23.91 31.29
N TRP A 24 35.93 -24.81 30.33
CA TRP A 24 35.44 -24.60 28.96
C TRP A 24 33.92 -24.49 28.93
N ASP A 25 33.21 -25.39 29.59
CA ASP A 25 31.74 -25.37 29.68
C ASP A 25 31.24 -24.09 30.36
N ARG A 26 31.94 -23.64 31.40
CA ARG A 26 31.61 -22.37 32.08
C ARG A 26 31.83 -21.17 31.16
N ARG A 27 32.90 -21.16 30.37
CA ARG A 27 33.19 -20.07 29.42
C ARG A 27 32.19 -20.05 28.27
N THR A 28 31.86 -21.20 27.69
CA THR A 28 30.87 -21.29 26.61
C THR A 28 29.48 -20.88 27.11
N PHE A 29 29.11 -21.28 28.32
CA PHE A 29 27.88 -20.85 28.96
C PHE A 29 27.84 -19.33 29.19
N GLN A 30 28.92 -18.74 29.71
CA GLN A 30 29.02 -17.28 29.89
C GLN A 30 28.90 -16.55 28.55
N GLN A 31 29.59 -17.01 27.51
CA GLN A 31 29.49 -16.43 26.16
C GLN A 31 28.09 -16.55 25.57
N HIS A 32 27.42 -17.70 25.74
CA HIS A 32 26.03 -17.87 25.32
C HIS A 32 25.12 -16.87 26.02
N ARG A 33 25.25 -16.71 27.35
CA ARG A 33 24.45 -15.75 28.12
C ARG A 33 24.69 -14.31 27.69
N LEU A 34 25.93 -13.94 27.36
CA LEU A 34 26.24 -12.62 26.79
C LEU A 34 25.55 -12.41 25.44
N LYS A 35 25.65 -13.38 24.53
CA LYS A 35 24.99 -13.32 23.21
C LYS A 35 23.47 -13.23 23.32
N VAL A 36 22.86 -13.99 24.23
CA VAL A 36 21.42 -13.93 24.50
C VAL A 36 21.03 -12.56 25.04
N ARG A 37 21.82 -11.99 25.96
CA ARG A 37 21.57 -10.67 26.53
C ARG A 37 21.72 -9.55 25.49
N GLU A 38 22.66 -9.69 24.57
CA GLU A 38 22.95 -8.70 23.52
C GLU A 38 22.10 -8.89 22.26
N ALA A 39 21.33 -9.98 22.19
CA ALA A 39 20.47 -10.27 21.06
C ALA A 39 19.42 -9.16 20.90
N LYS A 40 19.41 -8.52 19.73
CA LYS A 40 18.37 -7.57 19.31
C LYS A 40 17.30 -8.32 18.52
N ALA A 41 16.08 -7.78 18.52
CA ALA A 41 15.00 -8.33 17.70
C ALA A 41 15.39 -8.35 16.22
N THR A 42 15.15 -9.47 15.54
CA THR A 42 15.43 -9.67 14.11
C THR A 42 14.71 -8.64 13.24
N VAL A 43 13.53 -8.21 13.69
CA VAL A 43 12.71 -7.21 13.00
C VAL A 43 12.55 -6.00 13.90
N ASN A 44 12.82 -4.82 13.35
CA ASN A 44 12.54 -3.56 14.03
C ASN A 44 11.01 -3.35 14.08
N MET A 45 10.44 -3.41 15.29
CA MET A 45 9.01 -3.22 15.52
C MET A 45 8.63 -1.73 15.73
N LYS A 46 9.58 -0.80 15.64
CA LYS A 46 9.30 0.62 15.83
C LYS A 46 8.56 1.20 14.64
N THR A 47 7.52 1.97 14.91
CA THR A 47 6.82 2.73 13.88
C THR A 47 7.80 3.71 13.21
N PRO A 48 7.96 3.68 11.88
CA PRO A 48 8.83 4.62 11.20
C PRO A 48 8.29 6.04 11.33
N GLU A 49 9.20 7.01 11.32
CA GLU A 49 8.82 8.42 11.39
C GLU A 49 7.93 8.83 10.22
N ARG A 50 7.02 9.76 10.48
CA ARG A 50 6.10 10.30 9.47
C ARG A 50 6.91 11.08 8.44
N ARG A 51 6.88 10.60 7.20
CA ARG A 51 7.51 11.26 6.06
C ARG A 51 6.52 12.24 5.42
N PRO A 52 6.73 13.56 5.48
CA PRO A 52 5.78 14.54 4.96
C PRO A 52 5.54 14.40 3.45
N HIS A 53 6.56 13.97 2.70
CA HIS A 53 6.46 13.71 1.25
C HIS A 53 5.54 12.52 0.89
N ILE A 54 5.18 11.65 1.84
CA ILE A 54 4.23 10.53 1.63
C ILE A 54 2.78 11.01 1.79
N LEU A 55 2.54 12.05 2.60
CA LEU A 55 1.20 12.57 2.87
C LEU A 55 0.70 13.49 1.76
N TYR A 56 1.60 14.27 1.16
CA TYR A 56 1.23 15.26 0.16
C TYR A 56 1.14 14.66 -1.24
N LYS A 57 -0.08 14.35 -1.68
CA LYS A 57 -0.37 13.89 -3.05
C LYS A 57 -0.59 15.07 -4.00
N ALA A 58 0.48 15.83 -4.27
CA ALA A 58 0.44 17.06 -5.10
C ALA A 58 -0.31 16.88 -6.42
N LYS A 59 0.01 15.82 -7.18
CA LYS A 59 -0.58 15.53 -8.49
C LYS A 59 -2.09 15.24 -8.41
N ARG A 60 -2.53 14.57 -7.34
CA ARG A 60 -3.96 14.29 -7.12
C ARG A 60 -4.72 15.60 -6.88
N LEU A 61 -4.16 16.49 -6.08
CA LEU A 61 -4.76 17.80 -5.80
C LEU A 61 -4.85 18.65 -7.06
N GLN A 62 -3.82 18.63 -7.90
CA GLN A 62 -3.83 19.30 -9.20
C GLN A 62 -4.96 18.79 -10.09
N PHE A 63 -5.04 17.47 -10.31
CA PHE A 63 -6.10 16.90 -11.16
C PHE A 63 -7.51 17.22 -10.66
N GLU A 64 -7.72 17.25 -9.33
CA GLU A 64 -9.04 17.62 -8.80
C GLU A 64 -9.38 19.08 -9.11
N ARG A 65 -8.39 19.99 -9.02
CA ARG A 65 -8.58 21.40 -9.40
C ARG A 65 -8.91 21.53 -10.89
N ASP A 66 -8.13 20.89 -11.75
CA ASP A 66 -8.32 20.94 -13.21
C ASP A 66 -9.71 20.37 -13.59
N ARG A 67 -10.12 19.28 -12.94
CA ARG A 67 -11.44 18.68 -13.11
C ARG A 67 -12.57 19.62 -12.67
N GLN A 68 -12.43 20.26 -11.51
CA GLN A 68 -13.42 21.21 -11.00
C GLN A 68 -13.56 22.42 -11.92
N GLU A 69 -12.44 22.93 -12.44
CA GLU A 69 -12.44 24.04 -13.38
C GLU A 69 -13.15 23.66 -14.69
N GLN A 70 -12.87 22.47 -15.21
CA GLN A 70 -13.56 21.95 -16.41
C GLN A 70 -15.08 21.85 -16.18
N ILE A 71 -15.50 21.27 -15.06
CA ILE A 71 -16.92 21.18 -14.69
C ILE A 71 -17.56 22.57 -14.59
N ALA A 72 -16.90 23.54 -13.97
CA ALA A 72 -17.42 24.90 -13.84
C ALA A 72 -17.59 25.58 -15.20
N ARG A 73 -16.60 25.44 -16.09
CA ARG A 73 -16.66 25.96 -17.47
C ARG A 73 -17.80 25.31 -18.25
N ASP A 74 -17.94 23.99 -18.18
CA ASP A 74 -18.99 23.26 -18.91
C ASP A 74 -20.39 23.60 -18.38
N ASN A 75 -20.55 23.71 -17.06
CA ASN A 75 -21.81 24.13 -16.43
C ASN A 75 -22.21 25.55 -16.87
N PHE A 76 -21.26 26.48 -16.95
CA PHE A 76 -21.52 27.84 -17.43
C PHE A 76 -21.99 27.84 -18.90
N ILE A 77 -21.32 27.08 -19.76
CA ILE A 77 -21.69 26.95 -21.17
C ILE A 77 -23.10 26.36 -21.30
N LEU A 78 -23.38 25.28 -20.56
CA LEU A 78 -24.69 24.62 -20.55
C LEU A 78 -25.78 25.60 -20.08
N TYR A 79 -25.55 26.28 -18.96
CA TYR A 79 -26.49 27.25 -18.40
C TYR A 79 -26.80 28.39 -19.39
N LYS A 80 -25.77 28.94 -20.03
CA LYS A 80 -25.94 29.98 -21.06
C LYS A 80 -26.79 29.48 -22.23
N ARG A 81 -26.51 28.27 -22.75
CA ARG A 81 -27.29 27.66 -23.84
C ARG A 81 -28.75 27.45 -23.44
N LEU A 82 -29.00 26.92 -22.24
CA LEU A 82 -30.36 26.73 -21.74
C LEU A 82 -31.10 28.05 -21.62
N THR A 83 -30.44 29.10 -21.12
CA THR A 83 -31.02 30.44 -21.01
C THR A 83 -31.36 31.02 -22.38
N ASP A 84 -30.50 30.84 -23.39
CA ASP A 84 -30.75 31.29 -24.76
C ASP A 84 -31.92 30.53 -25.43
N ILE A 85 -32.09 29.24 -25.11
CA ILE A 85 -33.24 28.43 -25.54
C ILE A 85 -34.52 28.91 -24.85
N MET A 86 -34.51 29.03 -23.52
CA MET A 86 -35.66 29.44 -22.71
C MET A 86 -36.13 30.85 -23.03
N SER A 87 -35.19 31.78 -23.26
CA SER A 87 -35.49 33.17 -23.64
C SER A 87 -35.94 33.34 -25.10
N GLY A 88 -36.01 32.25 -25.88
CA GLY A 88 -36.46 32.29 -27.27
C GLY A 88 -35.50 32.99 -28.24
N LYS A 89 -34.30 33.40 -27.79
CA LYS A 89 -33.26 34.02 -28.64
C LYS A 89 -32.83 33.06 -29.76
N LEU A 90 -32.84 31.75 -29.49
CA LEU A 90 -32.48 30.75 -30.50
C LEU A 90 -33.51 30.61 -31.63
N ARG A 91 -34.82 30.81 -31.35
CA ARG A 91 -35.88 30.79 -32.37
C ARG A 91 -35.73 31.89 -33.43
N ARG A 92 -35.06 32.99 -33.09
CA ARG A 92 -34.78 34.08 -34.02
C ARG A 92 -33.56 33.84 -34.91
N LYS A 93 -32.58 33.03 -34.48
CA LYS A 93 -31.34 32.76 -35.24
C LYS A 93 -31.44 31.54 -36.15
N TYR A 94 -32.12 30.48 -35.70
CA TYR A 94 -32.44 29.30 -36.51
C TYR A 94 -33.90 28.95 -36.23
N PRO A 95 -34.84 29.30 -37.13
CA PRO A 95 -36.21 28.87 -36.97
C PRO A 95 -36.22 27.34 -36.95
N ILE A 96 -36.80 26.76 -35.90
CA ILE A 96 -37.07 25.32 -35.84
C ILE A 96 -38.02 25.02 -37.00
N THR A 97 -37.49 24.51 -38.11
CA THR A 97 -38.28 23.95 -39.19
C THR A 97 -38.74 22.56 -38.74
N GLN A 98 -39.73 22.52 -37.85
CA GLN A 98 -40.50 21.29 -37.65
C GLN A 98 -41.20 21.02 -38.98
N GLN A 99 -40.78 19.98 -39.70
CA GLN A 99 -41.59 19.46 -40.79
C GLN A 99 -42.94 19.08 -40.20
N LYS A 100 -44.01 19.76 -40.63
CA LYS A 100 -45.37 19.40 -40.24
C LYS A 100 -45.61 17.99 -40.79
N SER A 101 -45.72 17.01 -39.91
CA SER A 101 -46.19 15.69 -40.29
C SER A 101 -47.57 15.85 -40.92
N ASN A 102 -47.70 15.51 -42.20
CA ASN A 102 -48.99 15.50 -42.86
C ASN A 102 -49.85 14.41 -42.21
N CYS A 103 -50.71 14.78 -41.28
CA CYS A 103 -51.74 13.88 -40.80
C CYS A 103 -52.67 13.59 -41.98
N ILE A 104 -52.75 12.32 -42.38
CA ILE A 104 -53.71 11.86 -43.37
C ILE A 104 -55.10 12.07 -42.76
N LYS A 105 -55.85 13.06 -43.27
CA LYS A 105 -57.25 13.24 -42.88
C LYS A 105 -58.03 12.05 -43.43
N LEU A 106 -58.50 11.18 -42.54
CA LEU A 106 -59.44 10.12 -42.90
C LEU A 106 -60.79 10.78 -43.23
N ARG A 107 -61.35 10.36 -44.36
CA ARG A 107 -62.59 10.87 -44.98
C ARG A 107 -63.81 10.24 -44.34
#